data_AF-A0AAD5VC48-F1
#
_entry.id   AF-A0AAD5VC48-F1
#
_cell.length_a   1.000
_cell.length_b   1.000
_cell.length_c   1.000
_cell.angle_alpha   90.00
_cell.angle_beta   90.00
_cell.angle_gamma   90.00
#
_symmetry.space_group_name_H-M   'P 1'
#
loop_
_entity.id
_entity.type
_entity.pdbx_description
1 polymer ?
#
loop_
_entity_poly.entity_id
_entity_poly.type
_entity_poly.pdbx_seq_one_letter_code
_entity_poly.pdbx_strand_id
1 'polypeptide(L)'
;MTQLAKTKQHPEHVNALGKFFLAVAHHPILVTDQGPEILILYQARVRKNWFESIKAPAHLEELSYNIAILNEDLLTSIEREVGRKIREKNDREVRSFHLFLARFSSVLIIFSSFHANPTTHLRSRHMLTYPLRS
;
A
#
# COMPACT_ATOMS: atom_id res chain seq x y z
N MET A 1 -42.08 20.05 -7.57
CA MET A 1 -41.76 20.50 -6.20
C MET A 1 -41.39 19.28 -5.38
N THR A 2 -40.09 19.06 -5.17
CA THR A 2 -39.54 17.84 -4.57
C THR A 2 -39.86 17.85 -3.08
N GLN A 3 -40.76 16.96 -2.64
CA GLN A 3 -40.98 16.72 -1.21
C GLN A 3 -39.66 16.23 -0.62
N LEU A 4 -38.98 17.11 0.13
CA LEU A 4 -37.97 16.70 1.10
C LEU A 4 -38.71 15.88 2.15
N ALA A 5 -38.71 14.56 1.94
CA ALA A 5 -39.16 13.59 2.92
C ALA A 5 -38.53 13.99 4.26
N LYS A 6 -39.38 14.38 5.19
CA LYS A 6 -39.04 14.75 6.55
C LYS A 6 -38.50 13.49 7.21
N THR A 7 -37.21 13.20 7.02
CA THR A 7 -36.53 12.10 7.69
C THR A 7 -36.63 12.40 9.17
N LYS A 8 -37.46 11.63 9.86
CA LYS A 8 -37.68 11.74 11.29
C LYS A 8 -36.39 11.25 11.95
N GLN A 9 -35.37 12.11 12.01
CA GLN A 9 -34.14 11.81 12.75
C GLN A 9 -34.53 11.70 14.22
N HIS A 10 -34.62 10.47 14.72
CA HIS A 10 -34.87 10.21 16.12
C HIS A 10 -33.72 10.84 16.93
N PRO A 11 -33.98 11.60 18.01
CA PRO A 11 -32.94 12.25 18.82
C PRO A 11 -31.84 11.28 19.27
N GLU A 12 -32.20 10.01 19.44
CA GLU A 12 -31.28 8.91 19.78
C GLU A 12 -30.19 8.69 18.73
N HIS A 13 -30.50 8.85 17.44
CA HIS A 13 -29.51 8.72 16.35
C HIS A 13 -28.47 9.84 16.40
N VAL A 14 -28.90 11.07 16.72
CA VAL A 14 -28.00 12.22 16.86
C VAL A 14 -27.08 12.02 18.07
N ASN A 15 -27.63 11.56 19.19
CA ASN A 15 -26.86 11.24 20.39
C ASN A 15 -25.84 10.10 20.14
N ALA A 16 -26.27 9.03 19.47
CA ALA A 16 -25.39 7.91 19.11
C ALA A 16 -24.23 8.37 18.21
N LEU A 17 -24.50 9.25 17.24
CA LEU A 17 -23.48 9.83 16.38
C LEU A 17 -22.49 10.72 17.17
N GLY A 18 -22.97 11.49 18.14
CA GLY A 18 -22.12 12.27 19.04
C GLY A 18 -21.19 11.39 19.86
N LYS A 19 -21.72 10.31 20.46
CA LYS A 19 -20.93 9.31 21.20
C LYS A 19 -19.89 8.64 20.32
N PHE A 20 -20.25 8.30 19.08
CA PHE A 20 -19.35 7.73 18.10
C PHE A 20 -18.14 8.65 17.82
N PHE A 21 -18.39 9.92 17.50
CA PHE A 21 -17.29 10.85 17.22
C PHE A 21 -16.42 11.09 18.44
N LEU A 22 -17.02 11.16 19.63
CA LEU A 22 -16.26 11.28 20.88
C LEU A 22 -15.35 10.06 21.11
N ALA A 23 -15.88 8.85 20.90
CA ALA A 23 -15.13 7.61 21.06
C ALA A 23 -13.96 7.53 20.07
N VAL A 24 -14.20 7.89 18.80
CA VAL A 24 -13.16 7.88 17.77
C VAL A 24 -12.09 8.94 18.04
N ALA A 25 -12.46 10.13 18.51
CA ALA A 25 -11.52 11.22 18.81
C ALA A 25 -10.57 10.90 19.97
N HIS A 26 -10.97 10.00 20.89
CA HIS A 26 -10.17 9.61 22.05
C HIS A 26 -9.60 8.19 21.92
N HIS A 27 -9.68 7.58 20.73
CA HIS A 27 -9.28 6.20 20.56
C HIS A 27 -7.74 6.04 20.66
N PRO A 28 -7.22 5.08 21.46
CA PRO A 28 -5.77 4.90 21.66
C PRO A 28 -4.96 4.68 20.38
N ILE A 29 -5.59 4.12 19.35
CA ILE A 29 -4.95 3.86 18.06
C ILE A 29 -4.38 5.12 17.40
N LEU A 30 -4.89 6.31 17.75
CA LEU A 30 -4.39 7.60 17.25
C LEU A 30 -2.90 7.83 17.52
N VAL A 31 -2.37 7.21 18.58
CA VAL A 31 -0.95 7.35 18.96
C VAL A 31 -0.04 6.52 18.05
N THR A 32 -0.60 5.60 17.25
CA THR A 32 0.18 4.79 16.31
C THR A 32 0.41 5.52 14.99
N ASP A 33 1.52 5.22 14.30
CA ASP A 33 1.89 5.85 13.03
C ASP A 33 0.79 5.76 11.96
N GLN A 34 0.01 4.67 11.97
CA GLN A 34 -1.05 4.39 11.01
C GLN A 34 -2.45 4.67 11.57
N GLY A 35 -2.54 5.11 12.83
CA GLY A 35 -3.76 5.35 13.57
C GLY A 35 -4.77 6.24 12.85
N PRO A 36 -4.35 7.42 12.36
CA PRO A 36 -5.24 8.31 11.62
C PRO A 36 -5.83 7.65 10.36
N GLU A 37 -5.04 6.92 9.58
CA GLU A 37 -5.52 6.24 8.37
C GLU A 37 -6.54 5.14 8.72
N ILE A 38 -6.22 4.32 9.73
CA ILE A 38 -7.10 3.25 10.21
C ILE A 38 -8.44 3.82 10.67
N LEU A 39 -8.43 4.91 11.46
CA LEU A 39 -9.67 5.53 11.94
C LEU A 39 -10.48 6.19 10.84
N ILE A 40 -9.85 6.79 9.82
CA ILE A 40 -10.58 7.35 8.67
C ILE A 40 -11.32 6.24 7.93
N LEU A 41 -10.65 5.12 7.66
CA LEU A 41 -11.25 3.96 7.00
C LEU A 41 -12.37 3.35 7.85
N TYR A 42 -12.15 3.27 9.16
CA TYR A 42 -13.15 2.81 10.11
C TYR A 42 -14.41 3.68 10.08
N GLN A 43 -14.24 5.00 10.23
CA GLN A 43 -15.35 5.95 10.17
C GLN A 43 -16.11 5.88 8.84
N ALA A 44 -15.42 5.66 7.71
CA ALA A 44 -16.08 5.52 6.42
C ALA A 44 -16.98 4.27 6.36
N ARG A 45 -16.48 3.12 6.84
CA ARG A 45 -17.23 1.85 6.84
C ARG A 45 -18.41 1.89 7.81
N VAL A 46 -18.18 2.34 9.03
CA VAL A 46 -19.21 2.44 10.08
C VAL A 46 -20.34 3.37 9.64
N ARG A 47 -20.00 4.56 9.11
CA ARG A 47 -21.03 5.51 8.63
C ARG A 47 -21.83 4.95 7.46
N LYS A 48 -21.19 4.23 6.53
CA LYS A 48 -21.89 3.56 5.43
C LYS A 48 -22.88 2.52 5.97
N ASN A 49 -22.42 1.61 6.82
CA ASN A 49 -23.25 0.54 7.39
C ASN A 49 -24.42 1.12 8.20
N TRP A 50 -24.15 2.10 9.06
CA TRP A 50 -25.18 2.78 9.84
C TRP A 50 -26.23 3.47 8.96
N PHE A 51 -25.79 4.17 7.91
CA PHE A 51 -26.71 4.83 6.98
C PHE A 51 -27.56 3.83 6.18
N GLU A 52 -27.00 2.66 5.84
CA GLU A 52 -27.76 1.57 5.23
C GLU A 52 -28.76 0.95 6.20
N SER A 53 -28.40 0.80 7.49
CA SER A 53 -29.31 0.31 8.53
C SER A 53 -30.49 1.25 8.80
N ILE A 54 -30.28 2.57 8.75
CA ILE A 54 -31.38 3.55 8.91
C ILE A 54 -32.35 3.52 7.72
N LYS A 55 -31.89 3.09 6.55
CA LYS A 55 -32.75 2.94 5.36
C LYS A 55 -33.54 1.62 5.36
N ALA A 56 -33.21 0.69 6.25
CA ALA A 56 -33.93 -0.57 6.34
C ALA A 56 -35.38 -0.32 6.81
N PRO A 57 -36.35 -1.13 6.33
CA PRO A 57 -37.75 -0.98 6.74
C PRO A 57 -37.94 -1.27 8.24
N ALA A 58 -38.88 -0.57 8.86
CA ALA A 58 -39.07 -0.48 10.32
C ALA A 58 -39.19 -1.82 11.08
N HIS A 59 -39.55 -2.92 10.42
CA HIS A 59 -39.62 -4.25 11.04
C HIS A 59 -38.24 -4.88 11.30
N LEU A 60 -37.16 -4.27 10.80
CA LEU A 60 -35.76 -4.66 11.06
C LEU A 60 -35.06 -3.69 12.03
N GLU A 61 -35.76 -2.71 12.62
CA GLU A 61 -35.17 -1.71 13.53
C GLU A 61 -34.62 -2.31 14.83
N GLU A 62 -35.14 -3.46 15.31
CA GLU A 62 -34.56 -4.17 16.45
C GLU A 62 -33.16 -4.73 16.18
N LEU A 63 -32.76 -4.88 14.90
CA LEU A 63 -31.40 -5.23 14.47
C LEU A 63 -30.56 -4.00 14.05
N SER A 64 -31.03 -2.79 14.34
CA SER A 64 -30.35 -1.57 13.89
C SER A 64 -28.93 -1.46 14.44
N TYR A 65 -28.00 -1.15 13.54
CA TYR A 65 -26.58 -1.03 13.84
C TYR A 65 -26.32 0.11 14.83
N ASN A 66 -25.94 -0.22 16.06
CA ASN A 66 -25.64 0.78 17.10
C ASN A 66 -24.26 1.40 16.89
N ILE A 67 -24.23 2.55 16.23
CA ILE A 67 -22.99 3.30 15.94
C ILE A 67 -22.28 3.83 17.19
N ALA A 68 -22.95 3.91 18.35
CA ALA A 68 -22.33 4.42 19.57
C ALA A 68 -21.29 3.47 20.18
N ILE A 69 -21.32 2.19 19.81
CA ILE A 69 -20.38 1.17 20.28
C ILE A 69 -19.33 0.95 19.21
N LEU A 70 -18.06 1.10 19.57
CA LEU A 70 -16.96 0.78 18.66
C LEU A 70 -16.94 -0.72 18.41
N ASN A 71 -17.10 -1.09 17.15
CA ASN A 71 -16.87 -2.45 16.68
C ASN A 71 -15.35 -2.70 16.57
N GLU A 72 -14.78 -3.30 17.62
CA GLU A 72 -13.35 -3.63 17.71
C GLU A 72 -12.90 -4.65 16.66
N ASP A 73 -13.76 -5.60 16.28
CA ASP A 73 -13.46 -6.59 15.25
C ASP A 73 -13.27 -5.92 13.88
N LEU A 74 -14.15 -4.97 13.55
CA LEU A 74 -14.05 -4.17 12.34
C LEU A 74 -12.77 -3.31 12.38
N LEU A 75 -12.48 -2.67 13.51
CA LEU A 75 -11.26 -1.87 13.66
C LEU A 75 -9.99 -2.72 13.45
N THR A 76 -9.94 -3.88 14.10
CA THR A 76 -8.84 -4.85 13.96
C THR A 76 -8.71 -5.34 12.51
N SER A 77 -9.83 -5.57 11.81
CA SER A 77 -9.80 -5.99 10.41
C SER A 77 -9.18 -4.92 9.49
N ILE A 78 -9.44 -3.64 9.79
CA ILE A 78 -8.89 -2.51 9.04
C ILE A 78 -7.41 -2.35 9.35
N GLU A 79 -7.01 -2.49 10.60
CA GLU A 79 -5.59 -2.48 10.99
C GLU A 79 -4.79 -3.52 10.20
N ARG A 80 -5.29 -4.75 10.13
CA ARG A 80 -4.66 -5.81 9.31
C ARG A 80 -4.60 -5.45 7.83
N GLU A 81 -5.66 -4.82 7.30
CA GLU A 81 -5.69 -4.39 5.91
C GLU A 81 -4.66 -3.31 5.60
N VAL A 82 -4.56 -2.29 6.46
CA VAL A 82 -3.58 -1.20 6.34
C VAL A 82 -2.16 -1.75 6.45
N GLY A 83 -1.90 -2.59 7.46
CA GLY A 83 -0.59 -3.24 7.63
C GLY A 83 -0.18 -4.06 6.40
N ARG A 84 -1.11 -4.78 5.78
CA ARG A 84 -0.87 -5.50 4.53
C ARG A 84 -0.52 -4.55 3.37
N LYS A 85 -1.26 -3.46 3.19
CA LYS A 85 -0.99 -2.47 2.12
C LYS A 85 0.39 -1.85 2.25
N ILE A 86 0.80 -1.52 3.47
CA ILE A 86 2.13 -0.97 3.76
C ILE A 86 3.21 -1.98 3.40
N ARG A 87 3.06 -3.23 3.84
CA ARG A 87 4.00 -4.30 3.50
C ARG A 87 4.11 -4.50 1.98
N GLU A 88 2.99 -4.55 1.27
CA GLU A 88 2.96 -4.69 -0.18
C GLU A 88 3.59 -3.49 -0.92
N LYS A 89 3.49 -2.28 -0.36
CA LYS A 89 4.17 -1.09 -0.88
C LYS A 89 5.68 -1.21 -0.69
N ASN A 90 6.12 -1.54 0.53
CA ASN A 90 7.54 -1.70 0.85
C ASN A 90 8.19 -2.81 0.02
N ASP A 91 7.51 -3.96 -0.13
CA ASP A 91 8.00 -5.07 -0.95
C ASP A 91 8.14 -4.67 -2.42
N ARG A 92 7.23 -3.84 -2.95
CA ARG A 92 7.32 -3.29 -4.32
C ARG A 92 8.48 -2.32 -4.47
N GLU A 93 8.70 -1.43 -3.51
CA GLU A 93 9.82 -0.48 -3.53
C GLU A 93 11.17 -1.19 -3.46
N VAL A 94 11.32 -2.17 -2.56
CA VAL A 94 12.52 -3.01 -2.45
C VAL A 94 12.79 -3.77 -3.74
N ARG A 95 11.75 -4.41 -4.33
CA ARG A 95 11.90 -5.08 -5.63
C ARG A 95 12.28 -4.11 -6.74
N SER A 96 11.69 -2.92 -6.78
CA SER A 96 12.01 -1.89 -7.78
C SER A 96 13.47 -1.46 -7.66
N PHE A 97 13.95 -1.25 -6.44
CA PHE A 97 15.36 -0.93 -6.18
C PHE A 97 16.29 -2.08 -6.58
N HIS A 98 15.96 -3.32 -6.26
CA HIS A 98 16.73 -4.49 -6.72
C HIS A 98 16.77 -4.59 -8.25
N LEU A 99 15.65 -4.37 -8.93
CA LEU A 99 15.59 -4.34 -10.39
C LEU A 99 16.42 -3.20 -10.98
N PHE A 100 16.39 -2.02 -10.35
CA PHE A 100 17.22 -0.89 -10.72
C PHE A 100 18.70 -1.28 -10.61
N LEU A 101 19.17 -1.73 -9.44
CA LEU A 101 20.56 -2.14 -9.24
C LEU A 101 21.01 -3.24 -10.21
N ALA A 102 20.16 -4.25 -10.45
CA ALA A 102 20.45 -5.31 -11.41
C ALA A 102 20.65 -4.77 -12.83
N ARG A 103 19.89 -3.75 -13.25
CA ARG A 103 20.07 -3.10 -14.56
C ARG A 103 21.36 -2.27 -14.64
N PHE A 104 21.77 -1.61 -13.55
CA PHE A 104 23.04 -0.87 -13.51
C PHE A 104 24.26 -1.78 -13.45
N SER A 105 24.16 -2.94 -12.80
CA SER A 105 25.22 -3.95 -12.81
C SER A 105 25.53 -4.45 -14.22
N SER A 106 24.53 -4.57 -15.09
CA SER A 106 24.72 -4.99 -16.49
C SER A 106 25.42 -3.94 -17.35
N VAL A 107 25.36 -2.65 -16.99
CA VAL A 107 26.03 -1.56 -17.74
C VAL A 107 27.53 -1.51 -17.43
N LEU A 108 27.93 -1.83 -16.20
CA LEU A 108 29.35 -1.87 -15.81
C LEU A 108 30.12 -3.02 -16.49
N ILE A 109 29.45 -4.15 -16.76
CA ILE A 109 30.07 -5.30 -17.45
C ILE A 109 30.39 -4.97 -18.92
N ILE A 110 29.57 -4.14 -19.59
CA ILE A 110 29.79 -3.76 -20.99
C ILE A 110 30.97 -2.79 -21.14
N PHE A 111 31.20 -1.90 -20.17
CA PHE A 111 32.32 -0.94 -20.21
C PHE A 111 33.69 -1.60 -19.95
N SER A 112 33.75 -2.65 -19.12
CA SER A 112 35.00 -3.41 -18.90
C SER A 112 35.49 -4.16 -20.14
N SER A 113 34.59 -4.49 -21.08
CA SER A 113 34.98 -5.14 -22.34
C SER A 113 35.44 -4.18 -23.44
N PHE A 114 35.18 -2.87 -23.32
CA PHE A 114 35.58 -1.88 -24.31
C PHE A 114 36.99 -1.29 -24.06
N HIS A 115 37.55 -1.49 -22.87
CA HIS A 115 38.89 -0.98 -22.51
C HIS A 115 40.02 -2.02 -22.59
N ALA A 116 39.73 -3.22 -23.10
CA ALA A 116 40.72 -4.26 -23.37
C ALA A 116 41.03 -4.36 -24.87
N ASN A 117 41.43 -3.26 -25.52
CA ASN A 117 42.18 -3.34 -26.76
C ASN A 117 43.10 -2.15 -26.98
N PRO A 118 44.36 -2.23 -26.53
CA PRO A 118 45.46 -1.55 -27.17
C PRO A 118 46.26 -2.56 -28.01
N THR A 119 46.10 -2.41 -29.32
CA THR A 119 47.03 -2.81 -30.40
C THR A 119 48.46 -3.19 -29.99
N THR A 120 48.85 -4.44 -30.22
CA THR A 120 50.20 -4.92 -30.60
C THR A 120 49.99 -6.30 -31.23
N HIS A 121 50.55 -6.72 -32.36
CA HIS A 121 51.67 -6.25 -33.15
C HIS A 121 51.54 -6.80 -34.59
N LEU A 122 52.07 -6.03 -35.54
CA LEU A 122 52.21 -6.38 -36.95
C LEU A 122 52.91 -7.73 -37.19
N ARG A 123 52.34 -8.53 -38.10
CA ARG A 123 52.94 -9.03 -39.35
C ARG A 123 54.45 -9.37 -39.32
N SER A 124 54.79 -10.65 -39.38
CA SER A 124 55.60 -11.19 -40.50
C SER A 124 55.55 -12.72 -40.58
N ARG A 125 55.43 -13.24 -41.81
CA ARG A 125 55.32 -14.64 -42.22
C ARG A 125 56.49 -14.92 -43.18
N HIS A 126 56.96 -16.17 -43.20
CA HIS A 126 57.89 -16.81 -44.19
C HIS A 126 59.39 -16.47 -44.01
N MET A 127 60.39 -17.34 -44.28
CA MET A 127 60.46 -18.66 -44.91
C MET A 127 61.81 -19.37 -44.58
N LEU A 128 61.86 -20.67 -44.85
CA LEU A 128 62.99 -21.63 -44.75
C LEU A 128 64.29 -21.25 -45.50
N THR A 129 65.45 -21.66 -44.97
CA THR A 129 66.55 -22.40 -45.67
C THR A 129 67.59 -22.99 -44.68
N TYR A 130 68.07 -24.22 -44.94
CA TYR A 130 69.20 -24.93 -44.30
C TYR A 130 70.53 -24.65 -45.07
N PRO A 131 71.67 -25.36 -44.82
CA PRO A 131 72.60 -25.35 -43.66
C PRO A 131 74.08 -25.10 -44.10
N LEU A 132 75.06 -25.02 -43.18
CA LEU A 132 76.50 -25.20 -43.50
C LEU A 132 77.33 -25.72 -42.29
N ARG A 133 77.67 -27.01 -42.39
CA ARG A 133 78.97 -27.69 -42.19
C ARG A 133 80.01 -27.11 -41.20
N SER A 134 80.50 -27.97 -40.31
CA SER A 134 81.91 -28.06 -39.91
C SER A 134 82.34 -29.52 -40.00
#